data_AF-A0A840LGB3-F1
#
_entry.id   AF-A0A840LGB3-F1
#
_cell.length_a   1.000
_cell.length_b   1.000
_cell.length_c   1.000
_cell.angle_alpha   90.00
_cell.angle_beta   90.00
_cell.angle_gamma   90.00
#
_symmetry.space_group_name_H-M   'P 1'
#
loop_
_entity.id
_entity.type
_entity.pdbx_description
1 polymer ?
#
loop_
_entity_poly.entity_id
_entity_poly.type
_entity_poly.pdbx_seq_one_letter_code
_entity_poly.pdbx_strand_id
1 'polypeptide(L)'
;MQIRACFTIAGLLCAGLLSSAQAQGEGNKPASREREQLRRVQQALQAEQAKVQGLEAEKTQLLQDKARLDEQGQRLRQGSQAQLKRQQEQAQSELTRLREALAAASAERAQIEAQAVEREQHWQTQALASRAALTELKLSNTSLAALLQGRTEALNGAEQRNSELHKLALQALDRWLNKSGAEVALQQEPLLGLGRVRMEESAEQLRLRIDAQRLPLNAAAGGGAQ
;
A
#
# COMPACT_ATOMS: atom_id res chain seq x y z
N MET A 1 46.98 -30.65 7.10
CA MET A 1 47.10 -31.37 5.82
C MET A 1 47.95 -30.49 4.90
N GLN A 2 49.05 -30.88 4.26
CA GLN A 2 49.78 -32.13 4.09
C GLN A 2 51.17 -31.74 3.50
N ILE A 3 52.24 -32.40 3.98
CA ILE A 3 53.38 -32.98 3.21
C ILE A 3 54.40 -31.98 2.57
N ARG A 4 55.59 -31.80 3.19
CA ARG A 4 56.90 -32.45 2.87
C ARG A 4 57.44 -32.13 1.46
N ALA A 5 58.52 -31.36 1.36
CA ALA A 5 59.93 -31.81 1.29
C ALA A 5 60.38 -32.19 -0.13
N CYS A 6 61.40 -31.50 -0.63
CA CYS A 6 62.34 -32.03 -1.63
C CYS A 6 63.74 -31.49 -1.35
N PHE A 7 64.68 -32.44 -1.29
CA PHE A 7 66.07 -32.37 -0.89
C PHE A 7 66.97 -32.33 -2.14
N THR A 8 68.24 -31.99 -1.92
CA THR A 8 69.46 -32.40 -2.68
C THR A 8 69.64 -32.05 -4.16
N ILE A 9 70.69 -31.26 -4.45
CA ILE A 9 71.79 -31.54 -5.43
C ILE A 9 73.05 -30.87 -4.81
N ALA A 10 73.98 -31.56 -4.13
CA ALA A 10 75.01 -32.52 -4.57
C ALA A 10 76.06 -31.91 -5.50
N GLY A 11 77.32 -31.93 -5.05
CA GLY A 11 78.43 -31.16 -5.59
C GLY A 11 78.93 -31.57 -6.98
N LEU A 12 79.76 -30.69 -7.55
CA LEU A 12 80.54 -31.02 -8.75
C LEU A 12 81.91 -30.31 -8.76
N LEU A 13 82.92 -31.17 -8.70
CA LEU A 13 84.22 -31.11 -9.37
C LEU A 13 85.33 -30.11 -8.97
N CYS A 14 86.34 -30.71 -8.33
CA CYS A 14 87.77 -30.46 -8.53
C CYS A 14 88.18 -30.53 -10.02
N ALA A 15 89.08 -29.65 -10.50
CA ALA A 15 90.14 -29.95 -11.48
C ALA A 15 90.99 -28.71 -11.85
N GLY A 16 92.31 -28.90 -11.97
CA GLY A 16 93.27 -27.99 -12.62
C GLY A 16 94.09 -27.15 -11.65
N LEU A 17 95.18 -27.59 -11.02
CA LEU A 17 96.44 -28.18 -11.53
C LEU A 17 97.18 -27.36 -12.59
N LEU A 18 98.33 -26.83 -12.15
CA LEU A 18 99.66 -26.83 -12.79
C LEU A 18 100.05 -25.76 -13.83
N SER A 19 101.20 -25.14 -13.51
CA SER A 19 102.33 -24.80 -14.40
C SER A 19 102.36 -23.44 -15.10
N SER A 20 103.32 -22.60 -14.67
CA SER A 20 104.47 -22.25 -15.52
C SER A 20 105.62 -21.67 -14.69
N ALA A 21 106.72 -22.43 -14.63
CA ALA A 21 108.03 -21.97 -14.23
C ALA A 21 108.65 -21.13 -15.36
N GLN A 22 109.29 -20.01 -15.01
CA GLN A 22 110.37 -19.45 -15.81
C GLN A 22 111.56 -19.16 -14.90
N ALA A 23 112.68 -19.73 -15.29
CA ALA A 23 114.00 -19.55 -14.72
C ALA A 23 114.69 -18.35 -15.37
N GLN A 24 115.45 -17.57 -14.59
CA GLN A 24 116.72 -16.95 -14.99
C GLN A 24 117.43 -16.33 -13.77
N GLY A 25 118.76 -16.38 -13.77
CA GLY A 25 119.61 -15.48 -12.99
C GLY A 25 120.30 -16.09 -11.78
N GLU A 26 121.57 -16.45 -11.96
CA GLU A 26 122.58 -16.78 -10.95
C GLU A 26 122.89 -15.59 -10.02
N GLY A 27 123.37 -15.91 -8.82
CA GLY A 27 123.95 -14.94 -7.89
C GLY A 27 123.35 -15.03 -6.49
N ASN A 28 124.05 -15.74 -5.59
CA ASN A 28 123.95 -15.69 -4.13
C ASN A 28 122.68 -15.04 -3.56
N LYS A 29 121.67 -15.85 -3.19
CA LYS A 29 120.65 -15.59 -2.13
C LYS A 29 119.50 -16.64 -2.18
N PRO A 30 119.68 -17.91 -1.77
CA PRO A 30 118.54 -18.82 -1.54
C PRO A 30 117.54 -18.24 -0.53
N ALA A 31 118.02 -17.44 0.44
CA ALA A 31 117.19 -16.75 1.43
C ALA A 31 116.28 -15.63 0.88
N SER A 32 116.45 -15.14 -0.36
CA SER A 32 115.64 -14.02 -0.91
C SER A 32 114.38 -14.51 -1.65
N ARG A 33 114.45 -15.64 -2.37
CA ARG A 33 113.30 -16.23 -3.08
C ARG A 33 112.26 -16.82 -2.12
N GLU A 34 112.73 -17.44 -1.04
CA GLU A 34 111.86 -17.93 0.03
C GLU A 34 111.17 -16.78 0.77
N ARG A 35 111.85 -15.64 0.98
CA ARG A 35 111.25 -14.43 1.55
C ARG A 35 110.19 -13.79 0.64
N GLU A 36 110.41 -13.80 -0.66
CA GLU A 36 109.40 -13.34 -1.63
C GLU A 36 108.19 -14.28 -1.72
N GLN A 37 108.41 -15.60 -1.69
CA GLN A 37 107.32 -16.59 -1.62
C GLN A 37 106.53 -16.48 -0.31
N LEU A 38 107.22 -16.31 0.83
CA LEU A 38 106.58 -16.07 2.13
C LEU A 38 105.78 -14.76 2.16
N ARG A 39 106.27 -13.69 1.52
CA ARG A 39 105.50 -12.45 1.35
C ARG A 39 104.25 -12.65 0.51
N ARG A 40 104.32 -13.42 -0.58
CA ARG A 40 103.14 -13.76 -1.41
C ARG A 40 102.13 -14.61 -0.65
N VAL A 41 102.60 -15.57 0.16
CA VAL A 41 101.73 -16.40 1.00
C VAL A 41 101.10 -15.57 2.13
N GLN A 42 101.85 -14.65 2.76
CA GLN A 42 101.29 -13.71 3.74
C GLN A 42 100.26 -12.78 3.11
N GLN A 43 100.51 -12.26 1.90
CA GLN A 43 99.55 -11.42 1.17
C GLN A 43 98.30 -12.22 0.76
N ALA A 44 98.45 -13.46 0.32
CA ALA A 44 97.33 -14.34 0.00
C ALA A 44 96.51 -14.70 1.25
N LEU A 45 97.16 -14.95 2.39
CA LEU A 45 96.50 -15.19 3.67
C LEU A 45 95.74 -13.94 4.15
N GLN A 46 96.34 -12.76 4.04
CA GLN A 46 95.68 -11.49 4.35
C GLN A 46 94.49 -11.22 3.41
N ALA A 47 94.61 -11.55 2.12
CA ALA A 47 93.51 -11.43 1.17
C ALA A 47 92.37 -12.41 1.45
N GLU A 48 92.66 -13.66 1.82
CA GLU A 48 91.63 -14.64 2.22
C GLU A 48 91.01 -14.28 3.57
N GLN A 49 91.79 -13.78 4.54
CA GLN A 49 91.25 -13.26 5.79
C GLN A 49 90.32 -12.06 5.55
N ALA A 50 90.68 -11.15 4.64
CA ALA A 50 89.81 -10.04 4.26
C ALA A 50 88.53 -10.51 3.55
N LYS A 51 88.60 -11.55 2.71
CA LYS A 51 87.42 -12.17 2.09
C LYS A 51 86.52 -12.86 3.10
N VAL A 52 87.08 -13.59 4.06
CA VAL A 52 86.29 -14.25 5.14
C VAL A 52 85.60 -13.20 5.99
N GLN A 53 86.29 -12.13 6.38
CA GLN A 53 85.68 -11.01 7.11
C GLN A 53 84.59 -10.30 6.29
N GLY A 54 84.80 -10.13 4.98
CA GLY A 54 83.80 -9.59 4.06
C GLY A 54 82.55 -10.48 3.97
N LEU A 55 82.73 -11.79 3.82
CA LEU A 55 81.63 -12.76 3.78
C LEU A 55 80.90 -12.89 5.11
N GLU A 56 81.60 -12.76 6.24
CA GLU A 56 80.98 -12.70 7.58
C GLU A 56 80.15 -11.41 7.75
N ALA A 57 80.66 -10.27 7.26
CA ALA A 57 79.90 -9.02 7.23
C ALA A 57 78.66 -9.13 6.32
N GLU A 58 78.77 -9.72 5.14
CA GLU A 58 77.62 -9.94 4.25
C GLU A 58 76.60 -10.91 4.84
N LYS A 59 77.04 -12.00 5.49
CA LYS A 59 76.13 -12.92 6.18
C LYS A 59 75.36 -12.24 7.30
N THR A 60 76.04 -11.42 8.10
CA THR A 60 75.37 -10.67 9.18
C THR A 60 74.39 -9.63 8.63
N GLN A 61 74.74 -8.94 7.54
CA GLN A 61 73.82 -8.04 6.83
C GLN A 61 72.60 -8.78 6.28
N LEU A 62 72.79 -9.89 5.57
CA LEU A 62 71.69 -10.69 5.02
C LEU A 62 70.78 -11.28 6.11
N LEU A 63 71.33 -11.66 7.27
CA LEU A 63 70.52 -12.11 8.40
C LEU A 63 69.68 -10.96 8.99
N GLN A 64 70.24 -9.76 9.09
CA GLN A 64 69.51 -8.58 9.54
C GLN A 64 68.40 -8.20 8.54
N ASP A 65 68.67 -8.25 7.24
CA ASP A 65 67.68 -7.95 6.21
C ASP A 65 66.56 -8.99 6.17
N LYS A 66 66.88 -10.28 6.34
CA LYS A 66 65.86 -11.33 6.50
C LYS A 66 64.99 -11.09 7.72
N ALA A 67 65.58 -10.78 8.88
CA ALA A 67 64.82 -10.47 10.09
C ALA A 67 63.89 -9.26 9.88
N ARG A 68 64.38 -8.20 9.22
CA ARG A 68 63.57 -7.01 8.87
C ARG A 68 62.42 -7.35 7.93
N LEU A 69 62.67 -8.14 6.89
CA LEU A 69 61.64 -8.56 5.94
C LEU A 69 60.59 -9.48 6.59
N ASP A 70 61.01 -10.38 7.48
CA ASP A 70 60.10 -11.24 8.23
C ASP A 70 59.22 -10.44 9.18
N GLU A 71 59.78 -9.45 9.90
CA GLU A 71 59.00 -8.53 10.73
C GLU A 71 58.01 -7.69 9.90
N GLN A 72 58.44 -7.15 8.75
CA GLN A 72 57.56 -6.41 7.84
C GLN A 72 56.45 -7.31 7.29
N GLY A 73 56.78 -8.54 6.89
CA GLY A 73 55.81 -9.53 6.41
C GLY A 73 54.80 -9.91 7.48
N GLN A 74 55.23 -10.09 8.74
CA GLN A 74 54.33 -10.35 9.86
C GLN A 74 53.40 -9.16 10.14
N ARG A 75 53.94 -7.93 10.15
CA ARG A 75 53.14 -6.70 10.35
C ARG A 75 52.09 -6.52 9.25
N LEU A 76 52.46 -6.75 7.99
CA LEU A 76 51.53 -6.68 6.85
C LEU A 76 50.44 -7.75 6.93
N ARG A 77 50.79 -9.00 7.31
CA ARG A 77 49.81 -10.08 7.50
C ARG A 77 48.86 -9.81 8.65
N GLN A 78 49.35 -9.31 9.78
CA GLN A 78 48.52 -8.97 10.93
C GLN A 78 47.61 -7.76 10.61
N GLY A 79 48.14 -6.74 9.95
CA GLY A 79 47.37 -5.57 9.51
C GLY A 79 46.26 -5.93 8.54
N SER A 80 46.56 -6.72 7.51
CA SER A 80 45.57 -7.18 6.51
C SER A 80 44.50 -8.09 7.11
N GLN A 81 44.87 -9.03 7.99
CA GLN A 81 43.90 -9.88 8.68
C GLN A 81 42.99 -9.07 9.62
N ALA A 82 43.53 -8.11 10.36
CA ALA A 82 42.73 -7.23 11.21
C ALA A 82 41.75 -6.37 10.39
N GLN A 83 42.19 -5.87 9.23
CA GLN A 83 41.34 -5.08 8.34
C GLN A 83 40.22 -5.92 7.71
N LEU A 84 40.52 -7.14 7.27
CA LEU A 84 39.51 -8.07 6.74
C LEU A 84 38.46 -8.43 7.79
N LYS A 85 38.88 -8.69 9.04
CA LYS A 85 37.94 -8.96 10.15
C LYS A 85 37.02 -7.77 10.41
N ARG A 86 37.57 -6.55 10.46
CA ARG A 86 36.76 -5.33 10.62
C ARG A 86 35.77 -5.15 9.47
N GLN A 87 36.19 -5.39 8.23
CA GLN A 87 35.29 -5.32 7.07
C GLN A 87 34.19 -6.38 7.13
N GLN A 88 34.50 -7.60 7.56
CA GLN A 88 33.50 -8.66 7.75
C GLN A 88 32.49 -8.30 8.85
N GLU A 89 32.96 -7.80 10.00
CA GLU A 89 32.10 -7.35 11.09
C GLU A 89 31.19 -6.18 10.66
N GLN A 90 31.74 -5.21 9.92
CA GLN A 90 30.98 -4.11 9.34
C GLN A 90 29.90 -4.63 8.38
N ALA A 91 30.27 -5.46 7.41
CA ALA A 91 29.33 -6.04 6.46
C ALA A 91 28.23 -6.87 7.15
N GLN A 92 28.58 -7.63 8.19
CA GLN A 92 27.59 -8.37 8.99
C GLN A 92 26.62 -7.43 9.71
N SER A 93 27.13 -6.36 10.32
CA SER A 93 26.30 -5.35 10.99
C SER A 93 25.37 -4.59 10.03
N GLU A 94 25.82 -4.36 8.79
CA GLU A 94 25.00 -3.76 7.74
C GLU A 94 23.91 -4.73 7.27
N LEU A 95 24.25 -6.01 7.09
CA LEU A 95 23.27 -7.03 6.74
C LEU A 95 22.19 -7.20 7.81
N THR A 96 22.55 -7.16 9.10
CA THR A 96 21.54 -7.23 10.18
C THR A 96 20.64 -5.99 10.15
N ARG A 97 21.21 -4.79 10.01
CA ARG A 97 20.43 -3.54 9.89
C ARG A 97 19.49 -3.54 8.69
N LEU A 98 19.96 -4.00 7.53
CA LEU A 98 19.14 -4.08 6.32
C LEU A 98 18.01 -5.11 6.47
N ARG A 99 18.25 -6.23 7.14
CA ARG A 99 17.21 -7.23 7.43
C ARG A 99 16.15 -6.67 8.38
N GLU A 100 16.56 -5.95 9.42
CA GLU A 100 15.65 -5.29 10.36
C GLU A 100 14.82 -4.21 9.66
N ALA A 101 15.44 -3.38 8.81
CA ALA A 101 14.76 -2.37 8.03
C ALA A 101 13.75 -2.97 7.03
N LEU A 102 14.11 -4.08 6.37
CA LEU A 102 13.20 -4.79 5.47
C LEU A 102 12.02 -5.38 6.25
N ALA A 103 12.28 -6.02 7.40
CA ALA A 103 11.24 -6.55 8.27
C ALA A 103 10.27 -5.45 8.73
N ALA A 104 10.80 -4.31 9.20
CA ALA A 104 10.02 -3.15 9.59
C ALA A 104 9.17 -2.60 8.43
N ALA A 105 9.77 -2.37 7.27
CA ALA A 105 9.05 -1.88 6.10
C ALA A 105 7.97 -2.86 5.62
N SER A 106 8.22 -4.17 5.71
CA SER A 106 7.22 -5.19 5.37
C SER A 106 6.04 -5.20 6.35
N ALA A 107 6.30 -4.98 7.63
CA ALA A 107 5.28 -4.89 8.66
C ALA A 107 4.44 -3.61 8.49
N GLU A 108 5.07 -2.47 8.24
CA GLU A 108 4.38 -1.21 7.94
C GLU A 108 3.50 -1.34 6.69
N ARG A 109 4.02 -1.95 5.62
CA ARG A 109 3.25 -2.20 4.40
C ARG A 109 2.03 -3.08 4.68
N ALA A 110 2.20 -4.16 5.43
CA ALA A 110 1.09 -5.04 5.80
C ALA A 110 0.03 -4.31 6.64
N GLN A 111 0.45 -3.42 7.56
CA GLN A 111 -0.48 -2.59 8.34
C GLN A 111 -1.23 -1.58 7.46
N ILE A 112 -0.55 -0.92 6.53
CA ILE A 112 -1.18 0.03 5.60
C ILE A 112 -2.18 -0.70 4.70
N GLU A 113 -1.82 -1.87 4.18
CA GLU A 113 -2.71 -2.71 3.36
C GLU A 113 -3.95 -3.16 4.17
N ALA A 114 -3.76 -3.61 5.43
CA ALA A 114 -4.88 -3.95 6.31
C ALA A 114 -5.81 -2.76 6.56
N GLN A 115 -5.26 -1.58 6.88
CA GLN A 115 -6.04 -0.36 7.07
C GLN A 115 -6.74 0.12 5.79
N ALA A 116 -6.17 -0.15 4.62
CA ALA A 116 -6.80 0.17 3.34
C ALA A 116 -8.02 -0.72 3.11
N VAL A 117 -7.88 -2.03 3.35
CA VAL A 117 -8.97 -3.00 3.24
C VAL A 117 -10.10 -2.67 4.23
N GLU A 118 -9.78 -2.36 5.49
CA GLU A 118 -10.78 -1.96 6.49
C GLU A 118 -11.53 -0.69 6.08
N ARG A 119 -10.82 0.33 5.59
CA ARG A 119 -11.43 1.56 5.08
C ARG A 119 -12.34 1.29 3.89
N GLU A 120 -11.91 0.44 2.96
CA GLU A 120 -12.70 0.08 1.79
C GLU A 120 -13.98 -0.66 2.18
N GLN A 121 -13.90 -1.63 3.08
CA GLN A 121 -15.07 -2.34 3.62
C GLN A 121 -16.03 -1.39 4.34
N HIS A 122 -15.50 -0.46 5.13
CA HIS A 122 -16.29 0.56 5.80
C HIS A 122 -17.01 1.48 4.79
N TRP A 123 -16.34 1.91 3.72
CA TRP A 123 -16.99 2.69 2.67
C TRP A 123 -18.05 1.91 1.90
N GLN A 124 -17.79 0.63 1.60
CA GLN A 124 -18.76 -0.23 0.92
C GLN A 124 -20.02 -0.43 1.77
N THR A 125 -19.86 -0.71 3.07
CA THR A 125 -21.00 -0.87 4.00
C THR A 125 -21.79 0.43 4.15
N GLN A 126 -21.13 1.58 4.27
CA GLN A 126 -21.83 2.88 4.28
C GLN A 126 -22.57 3.17 2.97
N ALA A 127 -21.97 2.85 1.82
CA ALA A 127 -22.60 3.04 0.53
C ALA A 127 -23.86 2.17 0.37
N LEU A 128 -23.81 0.91 0.85
CA LEU A 128 -24.96 0.01 0.86
C LEU A 128 -26.07 0.52 1.79
N ALA A 129 -25.72 0.95 3.00
CA ALA A 129 -26.67 1.52 3.96
C ALA A 129 -27.33 2.79 3.42
N SER A 130 -26.55 3.69 2.81
CA SER A 130 -27.06 4.91 2.17
C SER A 130 -28.01 4.59 1.00
N ARG A 131 -27.66 3.62 0.16
CA ARG A 131 -28.55 3.16 -0.93
C ARG A 131 -29.86 2.61 -0.40
N ALA A 132 -29.82 1.78 0.64
CA ALA A 132 -31.02 1.23 1.28
C ALA A 132 -31.91 2.35 1.84
N ALA A 133 -31.33 3.30 2.58
CA ALA A 133 -32.06 4.45 3.11
C ALA A 133 -32.68 5.31 2.00
N LEU A 134 -31.95 5.57 0.91
CA LEU A 134 -32.49 6.31 -0.24
C LEU A 134 -33.64 5.57 -0.93
N THR A 135 -33.57 4.23 -1.03
CA THR A 135 -34.68 3.45 -1.58
C THR A 135 -35.92 3.50 -0.68
N GLU A 136 -35.74 3.41 0.63
CA GLU A 136 -36.84 3.51 1.60
C GLU A 136 -37.49 4.91 1.57
N LEU A 137 -36.68 5.96 1.51
CA LEU A 137 -37.18 7.33 1.37
C LEU A 137 -37.93 7.55 0.06
N LYS A 138 -37.49 6.94 -1.05
CA LYS A 138 -38.22 7.01 -2.32
C LYS A 138 -39.56 6.31 -2.22
N LEU A 139 -39.60 5.10 -1.64
CA LEU A 139 -40.84 4.35 -1.47
C LEU A 139 -41.83 5.10 -0.57
N SER A 140 -41.37 5.63 0.56
CA SER A 140 -42.23 6.43 1.45
C SER A 140 -42.71 7.72 0.81
N ASN A 141 -41.87 8.39 0.02
CA ASN A 141 -42.30 9.58 -0.71
C ASN A 141 -43.36 9.24 -1.77
N THR A 142 -43.19 8.14 -2.50
CA THR A 142 -44.20 7.70 -3.49
C THR A 142 -45.52 7.30 -2.85
N SER A 143 -45.50 6.65 -1.68
CA SER A 143 -46.73 6.29 -0.97
C SER A 143 -47.43 7.52 -0.41
N LEU A 144 -46.69 8.47 0.16
CA LEU A 144 -47.24 9.75 0.60
C LEU A 144 -47.82 10.57 -0.57
N ALA A 145 -47.14 10.61 -1.71
CA ALA A 145 -47.63 11.27 -2.90
C ALA A 145 -48.95 10.65 -3.40
N ALA A 146 -49.04 9.32 -3.41
CA ALA A 146 -50.27 8.61 -3.79
C ALA A 146 -51.43 8.89 -2.81
N LEU A 147 -51.15 8.90 -1.50
CA LEU A 147 -52.16 9.24 -0.48
C LEU A 147 -52.64 10.69 -0.60
N LEU A 148 -51.72 11.62 -0.86
CA LEU A 148 -52.06 13.02 -1.10
C LEU A 148 -52.93 13.15 -2.36
N GLN A 149 -52.55 12.50 -3.46
CA GLN A 149 -53.32 12.51 -4.68
C GLN A 149 -54.74 11.97 -4.45
N GLY A 150 -54.88 10.80 -3.83
CA GLY A 150 -56.19 10.20 -3.52
C GLY A 150 -57.05 11.10 -2.62
N ARG A 151 -56.45 11.78 -1.63
CA ARG A 151 -57.16 12.75 -0.80
C ARG A 151 -57.58 13.99 -1.57
N THR A 152 -56.74 14.52 -2.45
CA THR A 152 -57.10 15.68 -3.29
C THR A 152 -58.22 15.34 -4.26
N GLU A 153 -58.22 14.15 -4.86
CA GLU A 153 -59.29 13.67 -5.73
C GLU A 153 -60.61 13.50 -4.95
N ALA A 154 -60.54 12.91 -3.75
CA ALA A 154 -61.71 12.76 -2.89
C ALA A 154 -62.29 14.11 -2.43
N LEU A 155 -61.42 15.07 -2.10
CA LEU A 155 -61.80 16.43 -1.72
C LEU A 155 -62.47 17.14 -2.89
N ASN A 156 -61.87 17.12 -4.08
CA ASN A 156 -62.45 17.72 -5.29
C ASN A 156 -63.83 17.11 -5.61
N GLY A 157 -63.97 15.79 -5.48
CA GLY A 157 -65.26 15.12 -5.63
C GLY A 157 -66.29 15.54 -4.58
N ALA A 158 -65.88 15.74 -3.33
CA ALA A 158 -66.76 16.24 -2.28
C ALA A 158 -67.18 17.69 -2.51
N GLU A 159 -66.28 18.56 -2.96
CA GLU A 159 -66.57 19.95 -3.31
C GLU A 159 -67.56 20.05 -4.48
N GLN A 160 -67.35 19.25 -5.54
CA GLN A 160 -68.27 19.19 -6.68
C GLN A 160 -69.68 18.79 -6.24
N ARG A 161 -69.81 17.70 -5.48
CA ARG A 161 -71.12 17.26 -4.96
C ARG A 161 -71.77 18.29 -4.04
N ASN A 162 -70.99 18.95 -3.19
CA ASN A 162 -71.51 20.02 -2.34
C ASN A 162 -72.03 21.19 -3.19
N SER A 163 -71.29 21.60 -4.22
CA SER A 163 -71.72 22.65 -5.15
C SER A 163 -73.01 22.27 -5.90
N GLU A 164 -73.17 21.00 -6.28
CA GLU A 164 -74.37 20.48 -6.93
C GLU A 164 -75.57 20.44 -5.98
N LEU A 165 -75.37 19.97 -4.75
CA LEU A 165 -76.38 20.02 -3.70
C LEU A 165 -76.83 21.45 -3.40
N HIS A 166 -75.89 22.40 -3.35
CA HIS A 166 -76.20 23.81 -3.14
C HIS A 166 -77.05 24.37 -4.30
N LYS A 167 -76.70 24.08 -5.55
CA LYS A 167 -77.50 24.46 -6.73
C LYS A 167 -78.91 23.86 -6.68
N LEU A 168 -79.04 22.57 -6.32
CA LEU A 168 -80.34 21.91 -6.18
C LEU A 168 -81.17 22.52 -5.04
N ALA A 169 -80.54 22.88 -3.92
CA ALA A 169 -81.21 23.56 -2.81
C ALA A 169 -81.72 24.94 -3.22
N LEU A 170 -80.92 25.72 -3.94
CA LEU A 170 -81.35 27.01 -4.49
C LEU A 170 -82.50 26.84 -5.49
N GLN A 171 -82.44 25.87 -6.39
CA GLN A 171 -83.55 25.57 -7.32
C GLN A 171 -84.84 25.19 -6.59
N ALA A 172 -84.75 24.42 -5.50
CA ALA A 172 -85.90 24.06 -4.68
C ALA A 172 -86.50 25.29 -3.98
N LEU A 173 -85.65 26.19 -3.45
CA LEU A 173 -86.08 27.44 -2.84
C LEU A 173 -86.72 28.39 -3.86
N ASP A 174 -86.10 28.58 -5.02
CA ASP A 174 -86.63 29.43 -6.09
C ASP A 174 -87.99 28.93 -6.58
N ARG A 175 -88.16 27.61 -6.74
CA ARG A 175 -89.45 27.02 -7.12
C ARG A 175 -90.51 27.20 -6.04
N TRP A 176 -90.13 27.26 -4.76
CA TRP A 176 -91.06 27.48 -3.67
C TRP A 176 -91.43 28.96 -3.49
N LEU A 177 -90.45 29.87 -3.64
CA LEU A 177 -90.62 31.31 -3.47
C LEU A 177 -91.28 31.98 -4.69
N ASN A 178 -90.93 31.57 -5.91
CA ASN A 178 -91.40 32.19 -7.15
C ASN A 178 -92.61 31.48 -7.77
N LYS A 179 -93.46 30.83 -6.95
CA LYS A 179 -94.70 30.20 -7.45
C LYS A 179 -95.57 31.24 -8.14
N SER A 180 -95.87 31.03 -9.42
CA SER A 180 -96.72 31.96 -10.16
C SER A 180 -98.18 31.85 -9.68
N GLY A 181 -98.95 32.95 -9.76
CA GLY A 181 -100.37 32.93 -9.39
C GLY A 181 -101.18 31.89 -10.19
N ALA A 182 -100.75 31.57 -11.41
CA ALA A 182 -101.32 30.51 -12.23
C ALA A 182 -101.03 29.10 -11.67
N GLU A 183 -99.83 28.86 -11.13
CA GLU A 183 -99.48 27.58 -10.49
C GLU A 183 -100.24 27.39 -9.17
N VAL A 184 -100.45 28.46 -8.41
CA VAL A 184 -101.27 28.43 -7.18
C VAL A 184 -102.72 28.10 -7.51
N ALA A 185 -103.28 28.69 -8.57
CA ALA A 185 -104.63 28.39 -9.04
C ALA A 185 -104.76 26.94 -9.54
N LEU A 186 -103.78 26.43 -10.29
CA LEU A 186 -103.73 25.04 -10.75
C LEU A 186 -103.58 24.03 -9.60
N GLN A 187 -102.90 24.40 -8.52
CA GLN A 187 -102.77 23.55 -7.33
C GLN A 187 -104.11 23.42 -6.56
N GLN A 188 -104.97 24.42 -6.64
CA GLN A 188 -106.29 24.46 -5.98
C GLN A 188 -107.42 23.91 -6.86
N GLU A 189 -107.12 23.41 -8.08
CA GLU A 189 -108.13 22.95 -9.03
C GLU A 189 -108.91 21.73 -8.46
N PRO A 190 -110.23 21.83 -8.24
CA PRO A 190 -111.00 20.82 -7.52
C PRO A 190 -111.49 19.65 -8.39
N LEU A 191 -111.40 19.75 -9.72
CA LEU A 191 -112.04 18.81 -10.65
C LEU A 191 -111.17 17.59 -10.99
N LEU A 192 -109.94 17.81 -11.46
CA LEU A 192 -109.06 16.73 -11.92
C LEU A 192 -107.81 16.55 -11.05
N GLY A 193 -107.45 17.55 -10.22
CA GLY A 193 -106.29 17.49 -9.33
C GLY A 193 -104.93 17.35 -10.02
N LEU A 194 -104.87 17.43 -11.36
CA LEU A 194 -103.65 17.19 -12.15
C LEU A 194 -102.53 18.19 -11.84
N GLY A 195 -102.89 19.45 -11.55
CA GLY A 195 -101.93 20.47 -11.14
C GLY A 195 -101.21 20.12 -9.83
N ARG A 196 -101.94 19.57 -8.86
CA ARG A 196 -101.36 19.10 -7.59
C ARG A 196 -100.39 17.93 -7.82
N VAL A 197 -100.79 16.93 -8.60
CA VAL A 197 -99.94 15.76 -8.90
C VAL A 197 -98.66 16.17 -9.63
N ARG A 198 -98.72 17.08 -10.61
CA ARG A 198 -97.54 17.60 -11.31
C ARG A 198 -96.56 18.33 -10.37
N MET A 199 -97.09 19.05 -9.38
CA MET A 199 -96.26 19.72 -8.38
C MET A 199 -95.62 18.72 -7.42
N GLU A 200 -96.36 17.68 -6.99
CA GLU A 200 -95.84 16.58 -6.18
C GLU A 200 -94.74 15.81 -6.93
N GLU A 201 -94.97 15.45 -8.20
CA GLU A 201 -93.98 14.79 -9.06
C GLU A 201 -92.70 15.63 -9.20
N SER A 202 -92.82 16.93 -9.40
CA SER A 202 -91.65 17.82 -9.49
C SER A 202 -90.86 17.92 -8.19
N ALA A 203 -91.55 17.89 -7.05
CA ALA A 203 -90.93 17.90 -5.73
C ALA A 203 -90.25 16.56 -5.44
N GLU A 204 -90.86 15.45 -5.84
CA GLU A 204 -90.26 14.12 -5.75
C GLU A 204 -89.03 13.99 -6.64
N GLN A 205 -89.05 14.52 -7.87
CA GLN A 205 -87.88 14.52 -8.75
C GLN A 205 -86.71 15.33 -8.15
N LEU A 206 -86.98 16.48 -7.54
CA LEU A 206 -85.94 17.27 -6.84
C LEU A 206 -85.42 16.53 -5.61
N ARG A 207 -86.30 15.89 -4.83
CA ARG A 207 -85.93 15.06 -3.68
C ARG A 207 -85.03 13.90 -4.10
N LEU A 208 -85.39 13.16 -5.16
CA LEU A 208 -84.59 12.06 -5.70
C LEU A 208 -83.21 12.54 -6.15
N ARG A 209 -83.10 13.73 -6.76
CA ARG A 209 -81.81 14.32 -7.15
C ARG A 209 -80.95 14.73 -5.96
N ILE A 210 -81.57 15.27 -4.90
CA ILE A 210 -80.86 15.61 -3.66
C ILE A 210 -80.39 14.34 -2.95
N ASP A 211 -81.25 13.32 -2.86
CA ASP A 211 -80.92 12.05 -2.21
C ASP A 211 -79.83 11.28 -2.98
N ALA A 212 -79.81 11.37 -4.32
CA ALA A 212 -78.73 10.80 -5.15
C ALA A 212 -77.35 11.43 -4.89
N GLN A 213 -77.31 12.69 -4.44
CA GLN A 213 -76.08 13.44 -4.17
C GLN A 213 -75.65 13.39 -2.70
N ARG A 214 -76.51 12.91 -1.81
CA ARG A 214 -76.18 12.70 -0.40
C ARG A 214 -75.34 11.44 -0.25
N LEU A 215 -74.24 11.56 0.50
CA LEU A 215 -73.42 10.41 0.86
C LEU A 215 -74.25 9.43 1.71
N PRO A 216 -74.19 8.10 1.45
CA PRO A 216 -74.61 7.14 2.45
C PRO A 216 -73.71 7.32 3.67
N LEU A 217 -74.30 7.53 4.85
CA LEU A 217 -73.60 7.73 6.14
C LEU A 217 -72.52 6.68 6.44
N ASN A 218 -72.56 5.52 5.77
CA ASN A 218 -71.61 4.43 5.94
C ASN A 218 -70.32 4.53 5.10
N ALA A 219 -70.26 5.36 4.06
CA ALA A 219 -69.08 5.47 3.20
C ALA A 219 -67.96 6.35 3.81
N ALA A 220 -68.31 7.25 4.74
CA ALA A 220 -67.35 8.13 5.40
C ALA A 220 -66.61 7.47 6.58
N ALA A 221 -67.13 6.35 7.11
CA ALA A 221 -66.54 5.66 8.27
C ALA A 221 -65.54 4.53 7.90
N GLY A 222 -65.45 4.14 6.62
CA GLY A 222 -64.65 3.00 6.17
C GLY A 222 -63.23 3.29 5.67
N GLY A 223 -62.84 4.57 5.53
CA GLY A 223 -61.54 4.94 4.93
C GLY A 223 -60.34 4.92 5.89
N GLY A 224 -60.49 4.38 7.11
CA GLY A 224 -59.48 4.45 8.17
C GLY A 224 -58.85 3.11 8.60
N ALA A 225 -59.14 2.00 7.91
CA ALA A 225 -58.58 0.70 8.25
C ALA A 225 -58.07 -0.02 7.01
N GLN A 226 -56.85 0.31 6.59
CA GLN A 226 -55.87 -0.59 5.98
C GLN A 226 -54.51 0.12 5.93
#